data_AF-A0A6P4BID3-F1
#
_entry.id   AF-A0A6P4BID3-F1
#
_cell.length_a   1.000
_cell.length_b   1.000
_cell.length_c   1.000
_cell.angle_alpha   90.00
_cell.angle_beta   90.00
_cell.angle_gamma   90.00
#
_symmetry.space_group_name_H-M   'P 1'
#
loop_
_entity.id
_entity.type
_entity.pdbx_description
1 polymer ?
#
loop_
_entity_poly.entity_id
_entity_poly.type
_entity_poly.pdbx_seq_one_letter_code
_entity_poly.pdbx_strand_id
1 'polypeptide(L)'
;MKKRQVVMVRRDASASDNNNNNNNNNVVKYGECLKNHAANSGGYAVDGCREFMASAAEGTTGALTCAACGCHRNFHRRKELAAPSRNEDNIM
;
A
#
# COMPACT_ATOMS: atom_id res chain seq x y z
N MET A 1 -23.29 -7.10 40.31
CA MET A 1 -23.21 -6.41 38.99
C MET A 1 -21.75 -6.36 38.59
N LYS A 2 -21.30 -7.23 37.67
CA LYS A 2 -19.88 -7.33 37.29
C LYS A 2 -19.59 -6.32 36.18
N LYS A 3 -18.80 -5.29 36.52
CA LYS A 3 -18.37 -4.22 35.60
C LYS A 3 -17.40 -4.84 34.59
N ARG A 4 -17.83 -4.96 33.34
CA ARG A 4 -16.95 -5.36 32.23
C ARG A 4 -16.00 -4.21 31.92
N GLN A 5 -14.73 -4.36 32.27
CA GLN A 5 -13.66 -3.47 31.83
C GLN A 5 -13.34 -3.80 30.36
N VAL A 6 -13.56 -2.84 29.47
CA VAL A 6 -13.14 -2.93 28.07
C VAL A 6 -11.69 -2.45 28.02
N VAL A 7 -10.74 -3.39 28.00
CA VAL A 7 -9.31 -3.08 27.87
C VAL A 7 -9.04 -2.62 26.43
N MET A 8 -8.58 -1.38 26.28
CA MET A 8 -8.09 -0.86 25.01
C MET A 8 -6.71 -1.49 24.76
N VAL A 9 -6.66 -2.63 24.06
CA VAL A 9 -5.40 -3.21 23.62
C VAL A 9 -4.86 -2.33 22.51
N ARG A 10 -3.91 -1.46 22.85
CA ARG A 10 -3.05 -0.78 21.90
C ARG A 10 -2.24 -1.86 21.21
N ARG A 11 -2.58 -2.18 19.96
CA ARG A 11 -1.73 -3.01 19.10
C ARG A 11 -0.78 -2.05 18.44
N ASP A 12 0.38 -1.85 19.06
CA ASP A 12 1.52 -1.27 18.39
C ASP A 12 1.81 -2.14 17.16
N ALA A 13 1.61 -1.56 15.98
CA ALA A 13 1.77 -2.23 14.71
C ALA A 13 3.27 -2.47 14.49
N SER A 14 3.77 -3.60 14.98
CA SER A 14 5.08 -4.11 14.61
C SER A 14 5.07 -4.48 13.13
N ALA A 15 5.36 -3.50 12.28
CA ALA A 15 5.61 -3.69 10.87
C ALA A 15 6.89 -4.53 10.73
N SER A 16 6.71 -5.84 10.54
CA SER A 16 7.80 -6.72 10.13
C SER A 16 8.06 -6.46 8.65
N ASP A 17 8.94 -5.50 8.37
CA ASP A 17 9.37 -5.18 7.01
C ASP A 17 10.33 -6.27 6.50
N ASN A 18 9.77 -7.37 6.00
CA ASN A 18 10.51 -8.38 5.24
C ASN A 18 10.90 -7.81 3.86
N ASN A 19 12.07 -7.19 3.81
CA ASN A 19 12.58 -6.52 2.62
C ASN A 19 13.28 -7.53 1.68
N ASN A 20 12.50 -8.28 0.89
CA ASN A 20 13.00 -9.09 -0.21
C ASN A 20 13.35 -8.17 -1.40
N ASN A 21 14.59 -7.67 -1.43
CA ASN A 21 15.15 -6.93 -2.56
C ASN A 21 15.43 -7.89 -3.72
N ASN A 22 14.40 -8.21 -4.51
CA ASN A 22 14.59 -8.85 -5.80
C ASN A 22 14.88 -7.73 -6.82
N ASN A 23 16.15 -7.59 -7.23
CA ASN A 23 16.69 -6.56 -8.14
C ASN A 23 16.21 -6.71 -9.59
N ASN A 24 14.93 -7.02 -9.78
CA ASN A 24 14.29 -6.88 -11.08
C ASN A 24 14.04 -5.39 -11.27
N ASN A 25 14.55 -4.80 -12.36
CA ASN A 25 14.28 -3.41 -12.80
C ASN A 25 12.80 -3.23 -13.21
N ASN A 26 11.89 -3.67 -12.35
CA ASN A 26 10.47 -3.69 -12.56
C ASN A 26 9.92 -2.38 -12.01
N VAL A 27 9.28 -1.57 -12.84
CA VAL A 27 8.66 -0.34 -12.37
C VAL A 27 7.42 -0.73 -11.59
N VAL A 28 7.50 -0.60 -10.26
CA VAL A 28 6.38 -0.91 -9.38
C VAL A 28 5.40 0.25 -9.35
N LYS A 29 4.15 0.00 -9.77
CA LYS A 29 3.01 0.89 -9.56
C LYS A 29 2.05 0.29 -8.55
N TYR A 30 1.28 1.13 -7.88
CA TYR A 30 0.25 0.70 -6.93
C TYR A 30 -1.12 1.07 -7.50
N GLY A 31 -1.99 0.06 -7.64
CA GLY A 31 -3.31 0.20 -8.25
C GLY A 31 -4.40 0.44 -7.21
N GLU A 32 -5.39 -0.45 -7.22
CA GLU A 32 -6.59 -0.32 -6.38
C GLU A 32 -6.34 -0.59 -4.90
N CYS A 33 -7.06 0.10 -4.03
CA CYS A 33 -7.02 -0.15 -2.59
C CYS A 33 -7.78 -1.45 -2.26
N LEU A 34 -7.27 -2.23 -1.32
CA LEU A 34 -7.85 -3.50 -0.86
C LEU A 34 -8.20 -3.47 0.63
N LYS A 35 -8.06 -2.31 1.30
CA LYS A 35 -8.40 -2.18 2.71
C LYS A 35 -9.91 -2.23 2.89
N ASN A 36 -10.38 -3.02 3.86
CA ASN A 36 -11.76 -2.93 4.32
C ASN A 36 -11.92 -1.74 5.28
N HIS A 37 -12.56 -0.67 4.79
CA HIS A 37 -12.85 0.54 5.57
C HIS A 37 -14.02 0.35 6.55
N ALA A 38 -14.93 -0.59 6.28
CA ALA A 38 -16.07 -0.88 7.14
C ALA A 38 -15.78 -1.95 8.20
N ALA A 39 -14.54 -2.46 8.29
CA ALA A 39 -14.17 -3.53 9.21
C ALA A 39 -14.54 -3.18 10.67
N ASN A 40 -14.33 -1.93 11.08
CA ASN A 40 -14.63 -1.48 12.44
C ASN A 40 -16.15 -1.36 12.71
N SER A 41 -16.95 -1.22 11.65
CA SER A 41 -18.41 -1.16 11.71
C SER A 41 -19.06 -2.54 11.54
N GLY A 42 -18.27 -3.62 11.41
CA GLY A 42 -18.77 -4.98 11.17
C GLY A 42 -19.21 -5.24 9.73
N GLY A 43 -18.86 -4.36 8.80
CA GLY A 43 -19.18 -4.48 7.37
C GLY A 43 -17.96 -4.79 6.50
N TYR A 44 -18.21 -4.89 5.18
CA TYR A 44 -17.16 -4.97 4.17
C TYR A 44 -17.39 -3.89 3.10
N ALA A 45 -16.53 -2.88 3.09
CA ALA A 45 -16.54 -1.83 2.08
C ALA A 45 -15.10 -1.43 1.79
N VAL A 46 -14.73 -1.46 0.51
CA VAL A 46 -13.41 -1.06 0.04
C VAL A 46 -13.55 0.29 -0.64
N ASP A 47 -12.72 1.25 -0.27
CA ASP A 47 -12.68 2.55 -0.94
C ASP A 47 -12.02 2.33 -2.31
N GLY A 48 -12.81 2.42 -3.36
CA GLY A 48 -12.46 1.99 -4.72
C GLY A 48 -11.48 2.92 -5.43
N CYS A 49 -10.35 3.26 -4.80
CA CYS A 49 -9.23 3.90 -5.49
C CYS A 49 -8.85 3.02 -6.69
N ARG A 50 -8.66 3.62 -7.87
CA ARG A 50 -8.24 2.88 -9.08
C ARG A 50 -6.73 2.95 -9.31
N GLU A 51 -6.11 3.98 -8.75
CA GLU A 51 -4.67 4.25 -8.82
C GLU A 51 -4.21 4.86 -7.50
N PHE A 52 -3.00 4.51 -7.07
CA PHE A 52 -2.37 5.12 -5.92
C PHE A 52 -1.84 6.50 -6.29
N MET A 53 -2.28 7.51 -5.55
CA MET A 53 -1.76 8.87 -5.63
C MET A 53 -1.06 9.22 -4.32
N ALA A 54 0.24 9.51 -4.37
CA ALA A 54 0.98 9.97 -3.20
C ALA A 54 0.45 11.31 -2.70
N SER A 55 0.30 11.45 -1.39
CA SER A 55 -0.18 12.70 -0.75
C SER A 55 0.88 13.79 -0.63
N ALA A 56 2.16 13.46 -0.76
CA ALA A 56 3.28 14.40 -0.69
C ALA A 56 4.45 13.95 -1.58
N ALA A 57 5.50 14.79 -1.65
CA ALA A 57 6.68 14.55 -2.46
C ALA A 57 7.48 13.30 -2.04
N GLU A 58 8.19 12.72 -3.01
CA GLU A 58 9.12 11.59 -2.84
C GLU A 58 10.09 11.84 -1.67
N GLY A 59 10.32 10.81 -0.84
CA GLY A 59 11.18 10.90 0.34
C GLY A 59 10.50 11.40 1.63
N THR A 60 9.22 11.79 1.57
CA THR A 60 8.42 12.11 2.77
C THR A 60 7.53 10.94 3.19
N THR A 61 7.03 10.95 4.42
CA THR A 61 6.02 9.96 4.88
C THR A 61 4.73 10.01 4.07
N GLY A 62 4.39 11.17 3.51
CA GLY A 62 3.22 11.34 2.64
C GLY A 62 3.37 10.67 1.28
N ALA A 63 4.59 10.38 0.81
CA ALA A 63 4.83 9.58 -0.40
C ALA A 63 4.31 8.14 -0.27
N LEU A 64 4.21 7.63 0.96
CA LEU A 64 3.75 6.28 1.26
C LEU A 64 2.25 6.19 1.51
N THR A 65 1.55 7.33 1.51
CA THR A 65 0.14 7.44 1.89
C THR A 65 -0.68 7.92 0.70
N CYS A 66 -1.82 7.23 0.46
CA CYS A 66 -2.74 7.57 -0.62
C CYS A 66 -3.51 8.84 -0.30
N ALA A 67 -3.49 9.82 -1.19
CA ALA A 67 -4.22 11.08 -1.07
C ALA A 67 -5.75 10.89 -1.10
N ALA A 68 -6.25 9.85 -1.77
CA ALA A 68 -7.68 9.59 -1.93
C ALA A 68 -8.30 8.90 -0.70
N CYS A 69 -7.72 7.78 -0.25
CA CYS A 69 -8.29 6.96 0.83
C CYS A 69 -7.50 7.01 2.16
N GLY A 70 -6.38 7.75 2.21
CA GLY A 70 -5.51 7.83 3.39
C GLY A 70 -4.80 6.52 3.74
N CYS A 71 -4.87 5.49 2.89
CA CYS A 71 -4.25 4.20 3.17
C CYS A 71 -2.78 4.18 2.74
N HIS A 72 -1.98 3.40 3.47
CA HIS A 72 -0.61 3.14 3.07
C HIS A 72 -0.56 2.38 1.73
N ARG A 73 0.48 2.62 0.90
CA ARG A 73 0.66 1.97 -0.40
C ARG A 73 0.61 0.43 -0.37
N ASN A 74 0.95 -0.21 0.77
CA ASN A 74 0.83 -1.66 0.94
C ASN A 74 -0.61 -2.18 0.89
N PHE A 75 -1.60 -1.34 1.18
CA PHE A 75 -3.01 -1.71 1.01
C PHE A 75 -3.45 -1.61 -0.45
N HIS A 76 -2.62 -1.06 -1.34
CA HIS A 76 -2.89 -1.01 -2.76
C HIS A 76 -2.24 -2.18 -3.49
N ARG A 77 -2.93 -2.72 -4.49
CA ARG A 77 -2.40 -3.84 -5.28
C ARG A 77 -1.11 -3.44 -5.98
N ARG A 78 -0.02 -4.16 -5.71
CA ARG A 78 1.25 -4.00 -6.42
C ARG A 78 1.10 -4.46 -7.87
N LYS A 79 1.45 -3.59 -8.81
CA LYS A 79 1.50 -3.86 -10.26
C LYS A 79 2.94 -3.69 -10.71
N GLU A 80 3.50 -4.76 -11.22
CA GLU A 80 4.84 -4.83 -11.75
C GLU A 80 4.79 -4.55 -13.26
N LEU A 81 5.32 -3.41 -13.69
CA LEU A 81 5.45 -3.09 -15.10
C LEU A 81 6.87 -3.44 -15.56
N ALA A 82 6.97 -4.52 -16.34
CA ALA A 82 8.22 -4.89 -16.97
C ALA A 82 8.78 -3.67 -17.70
N ALA A 83 9.94 -3.17 -17.26
CA ALA A 83 10.64 -2.14 -18.01
C ALA A 83 10.92 -2.69 -19.40
N PRO A 84 10.80 -1.87 -20.47
CA PRO A 84 11.20 -2.32 -21.79
C PRO A 84 12.67 -2.77 -21.71
N SER A 85 12.93 -4.03 -22.07
CA SER A 85 14.29 -4.52 -22.23
C SER A 85 15.00 -3.62 -23.22
N ARG A 86 16.09 -2.95 -22.81
CA ARG A 86 16.95 -2.11 -23.64
C ARG A 86 17.70 -2.95 -24.70
N ASN A 87 17.00 -3.59 -25.62
CA ASN A 87 17.60 -4.27 -26.75
C ASN A 87 17.50 -3.36 -27.99
N GLU A 88 18.19 -2.22 -27.95
CA GLU A 88 18.30 -1.29 -29.07
C GLU A 88 19.77 -1.02 -29.46
N ASP A 89 20.71 -1.90 -29.07
CA ASP A 89 22.14 -1.78 -29.38
C ASP A 89 22.67 -2.95 -30.25
N ASN A 90 21.96 -3.36 -31.30
CA ASN A 90 22.56 -4.16 -32.37
C ASN A 90 21.89 -3.96 -33.74
N ILE A 91 21.84 -2.70 -34.19
CA ILE A 91 21.82 -2.37 -35.63
C ILE A 91 23.22 -1.80 -35.94
N MET A 92 24.10 -2.64 -36.47
CA MET A 92 25.21 -2.27 -37.35
C MET A 92 25.39 -3.39 -38.37
#